data_AF-A0A839WSB2-F1
#
_entry.id   AF-A0A839WSB2-F1
#
_cell.length_a   1.000
_cell.length_b   1.000
_cell.length_c   1.000
_cell.angle_alpha   90.00
_cell.angle_beta   90.00
_cell.angle_gamma   90.00
#
_symmetry.space_group_name_H-M   'P 1'
#
loop_
_entity.id
_entity.type
_entity.pdbx_description
1 polymer ?
#
loop_
_entity_poly.entity_id
_entity_poly.type
_entity_poly.pdbx_seq_one_letter_code
_entity_poly.pdbx_strand_id
1 'polypeptide(L)'
;MTHSPPSNATPYRPAVHRHFHRIAWFAAALTLCVIVFGAFVRLSDAGLSCPDWPTCYGRATWPQAATDVSDHAASAIRPFETHKAWREQVHRHLAATLGVFVLGLALLAVRRRRLGLVQVIGAALLVALAIPLYMRGETMAALAVAGLGEALLLFAALRWSNVDLARAAVLTLAVVIFQALLGKWTVTLLLKPVIVMGHLLGGMLTFSLLLWMAWRATMQPIVLAQAHTLRRWTLVAIAVVGVQIALGGWVSANYAALACGAGGWTTAVHHYGDFPKCVGQWWPQGDFGEGFVLWRGVGVDYEGGVLDGAARIAIQLAHRAMAVVVFVTLLAFVVRLSRTPGLRGWAAALGALTLAQVLLGILNVKLALPLWVAVLHNGGAALLLFVLVSLLARLRRPD
;
A
#
# COMPACT_ATOMS: atom_id res chain seq x y z
N MET A 1 -32.36 -37.69 34.01
CA MET A 1 -31.29 -36.66 33.87
C MET A 1 -30.31 -37.15 32.82
N THR A 2 -30.51 -36.74 31.56
CA THR A 2 -29.62 -37.11 30.45
C THR A 2 -28.48 -36.09 30.40
N HIS A 3 -27.31 -36.46 30.92
CA HIS A 3 -26.09 -35.68 30.76
C HIS A 3 -25.61 -35.77 29.31
N SER A 4 -25.81 -34.69 28.54
CA SER A 4 -25.08 -34.49 27.29
C SER A 4 -23.59 -34.31 27.61
N PRO A 5 -22.66 -34.98 26.91
CA PRO A 5 -21.24 -34.78 27.15
C PRO A 5 -20.84 -33.35 26.73
N PRO A 6 -19.86 -32.72 27.41
CA PRO A 6 -19.35 -31.43 26.98
C PRO A 6 -18.72 -31.58 25.60
N SER A 7 -19.21 -30.80 24.63
CA SER A 7 -18.55 -30.64 23.34
C SER A 7 -17.18 -30.02 23.59
N ASN A 8 -16.14 -30.85 23.65
CA ASN A 8 -14.76 -30.41 23.56
C ASN A 8 -14.50 -29.88 22.15
N ALA A 9 -15.07 -28.71 21.84
CA ALA A 9 -14.70 -27.92 20.68
C ALA A 9 -13.26 -27.45 20.93
N THR A 10 -12.29 -28.19 20.39
CA THR A 10 -10.92 -27.71 20.33
C THR A 10 -10.94 -26.42 19.52
N PRO A 11 -10.45 -25.28 20.06
CA PRO A 11 -10.46 -24.03 19.33
C PRO A 11 -9.71 -24.25 18.02
N TYR A 12 -10.41 -24.03 16.89
CA TYR A 12 -9.88 -24.27 15.55
C TYR A 12 -8.48 -23.63 15.43
N ARG A 13 -7.45 -24.49 15.41
CA ARG A 13 -6.06 -24.12 15.15
C ARG A 13 -5.83 -24.31 13.65
N PRO A 14 -5.60 -23.24 12.87
CA PRO A 14 -5.13 -23.44 11.51
C PRO A 14 -3.84 -24.26 11.60
N ALA A 15 -3.72 -25.27 10.74
CA ALA A 15 -2.59 -26.20 10.76
C ALA A 15 -1.32 -25.53 10.19
N VAL A 16 -0.82 -24.51 10.90
CA VAL A 16 0.31 -23.68 10.46
C VAL A 16 1.62 -24.18 11.09
N HIS A 17 2.75 -23.89 10.44
CA HIS A 17 4.07 -24.34 10.88
C HIS A 17 4.68 -23.46 11.96
N ARG A 18 5.57 -24.05 12.78
CA ARG A 18 6.17 -23.46 14.00
C ARG A 18 6.82 -22.08 13.78
N HIS A 19 7.24 -21.75 12.56
CA HIS A 19 7.90 -20.47 12.24
C HIS A 19 7.10 -19.56 11.30
N PHE A 20 5.93 -19.99 10.82
CA PHE A 20 5.14 -19.22 9.85
C PHE A 20 4.81 -17.81 10.38
N HIS A 21 4.36 -17.72 11.63
CA HIS A 21 4.00 -16.44 12.23
C HIS A 21 5.20 -15.48 12.32
N ARG A 22 6.43 -15.99 12.57
CA ARG A 22 7.64 -15.16 12.67
C ARG A 22 7.99 -14.56 11.32
N ILE A 23 7.94 -15.38 10.28
CA ILE A 23 8.16 -14.95 8.90
C ILE A 23 7.09 -13.92 8.49
N ALA A 24 5.81 -14.17 8.81
CA ALA A 24 4.73 -13.25 8.50
C ALA A 24 4.86 -11.89 9.22
N TRP A 25 5.27 -11.90 10.49
CA TRP A 25 5.55 -10.66 11.24
C TRP A 25 6.73 -9.89 10.67
N PHE A 26 7.82 -10.59 10.33
CA PHE A 26 8.97 -9.97 9.68
C PHE A 26 8.59 -9.38 8.31
N ALA A 27 7.86 -10.12 7.49
CA ALA A 27 7.39 -9.66 6.19
C ALA A 27 6.44 -8.46 6.31
N ALA A 28 5.55 -8.43 7.31
CA ALA A 28 4.69 -7.28 7.58
C ALA A 28 5.51 -6.04 7.98
N ALA A 29 6.50 -6.20 8.86
CA ALA A 29 7.41 -5.12 9.23
C ALA A 29 8.24 -4.61 8.04
N LEU A 30 8.78 -5.52 7.23
CA LEU A 30 9.50 -5.19 6.01
C LEU A 30 8.59 -4.45 5.01
N THR A 31 7.34 -4.87 4.87
CA THR A 31 6.36 -4.17 4.00
C THR A 31 6.09 -2.76 4.51
N LEU A 32 6.00 -2.54 5.82
CA LEU A 32 5.89 -1.19 6.38
C LEU A 32 7.11 -0.34 6.02
N CYS A 33 8.33 -0.90 6.13
CA CYS A 33 9.55 -0.22 5.69
C CYS A 33 9.50 0.11 4.18
N VAL A 34 9.06 -0.82 3.34
CA VAL A 34 8.91 -0.62 1.89
C VAL A 34 7.92 0.52 1.61
N ILE A 35 6.76 0.56 2.27
CA ILE A 35 5.75 1.61 2.09
C ILE A 35 6.30 2.98 2.48
N VAL A 36 6.91 3.10 3.67
CA VAL A 36 7.45 4.37 4.17
C VAL A 36 8.60 4.86 3.28
N PHE A 37 9.50 3.95 2.90
CA PHE A 37 10.62 4.30 2.03
C PHE A 37 10.16 4.61 0.60
N GLY A 38 9.12 3.94 0.09
CA GLY A 38 8.48 4.26 -1.19
C GLY A 38 7.85 5.66 -1.19
N ALA A 39 7.21 6.06 -0.09
CA ALA A 39 6.73 7.44 0.07
C ALA A 39 7.90 8.44 0.01
N PHE A 40 9.03 8.14 0.65
CA PHE A 40 10.24 8.97 0.57
C PHE A 40 10.81 9.06 -0.86
N VAL A 41 10.87 7.94 -1.60
CA VAL A 41 11.29 7.93 -3.02
C VAL A 41 10.40 8.85 -3.84
N ARG A 42 9.07 8.70 -3.71
CA ARG A 42 8.12 9.52 -4.49
C ARG A 42 8.18 11.00 -4.12
N LEU A 43 8.15 11.32 -2.82
CA LEU A 43 8.09 12.70 -2.33
C LEU A 43 9.42 13.45 -2.45
N SER A 44 10.50 12.77 -2.81
CA SER A 44 11.79 13.38 -3.12
C SER A 44 12.13 13.34 -4.62
N ASP A 45 11.10 13.14 -5.45
CA ASP A 45 11.17 13.10 -6.93
C ASP A 45 12.24 12.14 -7.45
N ALA A 46 12.38 10.99 -6.79
CA ALA A 46 13.30 9.92 -7.18
C ALA A 46 12.59 8.78 -7.91
N GLY A 47 11.29 8.86 -8.18
CA GLY A 47 10.50 7.76 -8.76
C GLY A 47 10.77 7.45 -10.24
N LEU A 48 11.57 8.28 -10.92
CA LEU A 48 11.98 8.16 -12.32
C LEU A 48 13.50 8.31 -12.49
N SER A 49 14.26 8.00 -11.44
CA SER A 49 15.71 8.16 -11.41
C SER A 49 16.45 7.00 -12.06
N CYS A 50 15.88 5.80 -12.03
CA CYS A 50 16.32 4.61 -12.76
C CYS A 50 15.42 4.41 -13.99
N PRO A 51 15.93 4.58 -15.22
CA PRO A 51 15.10 4.63 -16.44
C PRO A 51 14.58 3.26 -16.91
N ASP A 52 15.16 2.19 -16.40
CA ASP A 52 14.93 0.80 -16.77
C ASP A 52 14.44 -0.02 -15.57
N TRP A 53 14.01 -1.25 -15.83
CA TRP A 53 13.53 -2.19 -14.81
C TRP A 53 13.81 -3.63 -15.27
N PRO A 54 14.29 -4.54 -14.40
CA PRO A 54 14.51 -4.38 -12.96
C PRO A 54 15.85 -3.71 -12.58
N THR A 55 16.68 -3.42 -13.57
CA THR A 55 17.99 -2.77 -13.44
C THR A 55 17.88 -1.24 -13.28
N CYS A 56 19.01 -0.59 -12.98
CA CYS A 56 19.17 0.87 -12.99
C CYS A 56 20.38 1.20 -13.85
N TYR A 57 20.16 1.84 -15.01
CA TYR A 57 21.13 2.03 -16.09
C TYR A 57 21.82 0.73 -16.50
N GLY A 58 21.05 -0.36 -16.65
CA GLY A 58 21.54 -1.69 -17.02
C GLY A 58 22.29 -2.44 -15.92
N ARG A 59 22.42 -1.86 -14.71
CA ARG A 59 23.14 -2.45 -13.58
C ARG A 59 22.17 -2.96 -12.51
N ALA A 60 22.57 -3.98 -11.77
CA ALA A 60 21.79 -4.49 -10.64
C ALA A 60 21.75 -3.50 -9.46
N THR A 61 22.80 -2.70 -9.30
CA THR A 61 22.91 -1.58 -8.33
C THR A 61 22.89 -0.24 -9.07
N TRP A 62 22.94 0.87 -8.34
CA TRP A 62 22.96 2.21 -8.95
C TRP A 62 24.39 2.66 -9.32
N PRO A 63 24.56 3.38 -10.43
CA PRO A 63 25.81 4.06 -10.78
C PRO A 63 26.22 5.10 -9.72
N GLN A 64 27.52 5.43 -9.64
CA GLN A 64 28.01 6.40 -8.64
C GLN A 64 28.31 7.78 -9.25
N ALA A 65 28.64 7.83 -10.55
CA ALA A 65 28.97 9.05 -11.26
C ALA A 65 28.23 9.19 -12.59
N ALA A 66 28.04 10.43 -13.07
CA ALA A 66 27.40 10.70 -14.36
C ALA A 66 28.19 10.10 -15.56
N THR A 67 29.51 10.02 -15.43
CA THR A 67 30.38 9.35 -16.41
C THR A 67 30.10 7.86 -16.55
N ASP A 68 29.54 7.21 -15.52
CA ASP A 68 29.21 5.78 -15.56
C ASP A 68 28.04 5.45 -16.49
N VAL A 69 27.29 6.48 -16.90
CA VAL A 69 26.02 6.38 -17.62
C VAL A 69 25.94 7.30 -18.83
N SER A 70 27.04 7.98 -19.21
CA SER A 70 27.05 8.90 -20.34
C SER A 70 26.55 8.26 -21.63
N ASP A 71 26.83 6.97 -21.79
CA ASP A 71 26.53 6.22 -23.02
C ASP A 71 25.11 5.63 -23.01
N HIS A 72 24.39 5.73 -21.89
CA HIS A 72 23.03 5.23 -21.78
C HIS A 72 22.04 6.23 -22.40
N ALA A 73 21.16 5.75 -23.28
CA ALA A 73 20.23 6.62 -24.05
C ALA A 73 19.38 7.55 -23.17
N ALA A 74 18.98 7.10 -21.97
CA ALA A 74 18.19 7.93 -21.04
C ALA A 74 18.94 9.18 -20.53
N SER A 75 20.28 9.15 -20.50
CA SER A 75 21.11 10.28 -20.04
C SER A 75 21.05 11.48 -21.00
N ALA A 76 20.56 11.28 -22.22
CA ALA A 76 20.29 12.37 -23.18
C ALA A 76 18.98 13.12 -22.88
N ILE A 77 18.05 12.49 -22.16
CA ILE A 77 16.70 13.03 -21.88
C ILE A 77 16.66 13.67 -20.49
N ARG A 78 17.33 13.05 -19.51
CA ARG A 78 17.32 13.50 -18.11
C ARG A 78 18.72 13.39 -17.51
N PRO A 79 19.19 14.44 -16.79
CA PRO A 79 20.48 14.36 -16.12
C PRO A 79 20.50 13.27 -15.06
N PHE A 80 21.61 12.56 -14.97
CA PHE A 80 21.81 11.56 -13.92
C PHE A 80 22.04 12.22 -12.56
N GLU A 81 21.26 11.83 -11.57
CA GLU A 81 21.36 12.30 -10.20
C GLU A 81 21.58 11.12 -9.24
N THR A 82 22.83 10.88 -8.84
CA THR A 82 23.21 9.75 -7.96
C THR A 82 22.34 9.67 -6.71
N HIS A 83 22.05 10.82 -6.10
CA HIS A 83 21.30 10.93 -4.84
C HIS A 83 19.81 10.55 -4.97
N LYS A 84 19.27 10.46 -6.19
CA LYS A 84 17.91 9.96 -6.48
C LYS A 84 17.95 8.48 -6.87
N ALA A 85 18.89 8.09 -7.72
CA ALA A 85 19.04 6.72 -8.24
C ALA A 85 19.14 5.67 -7.12
N TRP A 86 19.93 5.93 -6.07
CA TRP A 86 20.04 4.99 -4.96
C TRP A 86 18.73 4.83 -4.19
N ARG A 87 17.94 5.90 -4.04
CA ARG A 87 16.67 5.85 -3.30
C ARG A 87 15.71 4.90 -4.00
N GLU A 88 15.60 5.03 -5.32
CA GLU A 88 14.75 4.15 -6.11
C GLU A 88 15.26 2.70 -6.12
N GLN A 89 16.55 2.49 -6.38
CA GLN A 89 17.09 1.13 -6.50
C GLN A 89 17.10 0.38 -5.14
N VAL A 90 17.39 1.07 -4.03
CA VAL A 90 17.25 0.47 -2.69
C VAL A 90 15.80 0.09 -2.40
N HIS A 91 14.82 0.91 -2.80
CA HIS A 91 13.41 0.58 -2.63
C HIS A 91 13.05 -0.70 -3.41
N ARG A 92 13.51 -0.83 -4.66
CA ARG A 92 13.34 -2.03 -5.49
C ARG A 92 13.97 -3.27 -4.84
N HIS A 93 15.15 -3.16 -4.22
CA HIS A 93 15.78 -4.28 -3.49
C HIS A 93 15.02 -4.69 -2.23
N LEU A 94 14.47 -3.73 -1.47
CA LEU A 94 13.61 -4.02 -0.31
C LEU A 94 12.34 -4.76 -0.74
N ALA A 95 11.71 -4.32 -1.84
CA ALA A 95 10.54 -4.98 -2.41
C ALA A 95 10.85 -6.39 -2.94
N ALA A 96 11.99 -6.59 -3.61
CA ALA A 96 12.42 -7.92 -4.06
C ALA A 96 12.66 -8.87 -2.87
N THR A 97 13.29 -8.37 -1.80
CA THR A 97 13.49 -9.12 -0.56
C THR A 97 12.16 -9.54 0.06
N LEU A 98 11.17 -8.63 0.10
CA LEU A 98 9.81 -8.95 0.55
C LEU A 98 9.17 -10.07 -0.29
N GLY A 99 9.36 -10.04 -1.62
CA GLY A 99 8.90 -11.09 -2.53
C GLY A 99 9.41 -12.48 -2.16
N VAL A 100 10.67 -12.61 -1.76
CA VAL A 100 11.26 -13.88 -1.30
C VAL A 100 10.56 -14.40 -0.03
N PHE A 101 10.31 -13.53 0.94
CA PHE A 101 9.61 -13.91 2.17
C PHE A 101 8.15 -14.32 1.91
N VAL A 102 7.45 -13.60 1.01
CA VAL A 102 6.07 -13.91 0.64
C VAL A 102 5.99 -15.24 -0.13
N LEU A 103 6.93 -15.50 -1.04
CA LEU A 103 7.06 -16.80 -1.71
C LEU A 103 7.30 -17.92 -0.68
N GLY A 104 8.22 -17.70 0.28
CA GLY A 104 8.47 -18.65 1.37
C GLY A 104 7.21 -18.96 2.20
N LEU A 105 6.41 -17.95 2.55
CA LEU A 105 5.13 -18.13 3.22
C LEU A 105 4.14 -18.94 2.37
N ALA A 106 4.02 -18.62 1.08
CA ALA A 106 3.14 -19.35 0.16
C ALA A 106 3.55 -20.82 0.05
N LEU A 107 4.84 -21.12 -0.16
CA LEU A 107 5.37 -22.48 -0.23
C LEU A 107 5.13 -23.26 1.07
N LEU A 108 5.39 -22.63 2.22
CA LEU A 108 5.12 -23.24 3.53
C LEU A 108 3.63 -23.56 3.72
N ALA A 109 2.73 -22.66 3.30
CA ALA A 109 1.29 -22.86 3.45
C ALA A 109 0.75 -23.97 2.54
N VAL A 110 1.32 -24.16 1.34
CA VAL A 110 0.81 -25.13 0.35
C VAL A 110 1.52 -26.49 0.37
N ARG A 111 2.59 -26.66 1.18
CA ARG A 111 3.46 -27.85 1.11
C ARG A 111 2.77 -29.19 1.34
N ARG A 112 1.63 -29.20 2.04
CA ARG A 112 0.83 -30.41 2.30
C ARG A 112 -0.34 -30.58 1.33
N ARG A 113 -0.53 -29.65 0.40
CA ARG A 113 -1.61 -29.70 -0.61
C ARG A 113 -1.12 -30.47 -1.83
N ARG A 114 -1.97 -31.35 -2.35
CA ARG A 114 -1.72 -32.07 -3.61
C ARG A 114 -1.44 -31.06 -4.73
N LEU A 115 -0.28 -31.18 -5.37
CA LEU A 115 0.25 -30.28 -6.41
C LEU A 115 0.47 -28.81 -5.97
N GLY A 116 0.35 -28.48 -4.67
CA GLY A 116 0.45 -27.10 -4.19
C GLY A 116 1.81 -26.45 -4.47
N LEU A 117 2.90 -27.16 -4.16
CA LEU A 117 4.26 -26.69 -4.44
C LEU A 117 4.51 -26.54 -5.93
N VAL A 118 4.12 -27.53 -6.74
CA VAL A 118 4.31 -27.50 -8.21
C VAL A 118 3.61 -26.28 -8.81
N GLN A 119 2.36 -26.00 -8.40
CA GLN A 119 1.61 -24.86 -8.91
C GLN A 119 2.23 -23.52 -8.52
N VAL A 120 2.64 -23.34 -7.26
CA VAL A 120 3.24 -22.07 -6.79
C VAL A 120 4.64 -21.85 -7.38
N ILE A 121 5.49 -22.89 -7.41
CA ILE A 121 6.82 -22.82 -8.02
C ILE A 121 6.70 -22.57 -9.52
N GLY A 122 5.83 -23.31 -10.21
CA GLY A 122 5.59 -23.12 -11.65
C GLY A 122 5.15 -21.70 -11.98
N ALA A 123 4.19 -21.15 -11.23
CA ALA A 123 3.76 -19.76 -11.40
C ALA A 123 4.90 -18.75 -11.15
N ALA A 124 5.70 -18.95 -10.09
CA ALA A 124 6.84 -18.08 -9.80
C ALA A 124 7.92 -18.14 -10.89
N LEU A 125 8.17 -19.33 -11.46
CA LEU A 125 9.12 -19.52 -12.56
C LEU A 125 8.64 -18.85 -13.86
N LEU A 126 7.34 -18.91 -14.17
CA LEU A 126 6.78 -18.17 -15.29
C LEU A 126 7.02 -16.67 -15.13
N VAL A 127 6.70 -16.11 -13.95
CA VAL A 127 6.95 -14.68 -13.68
C VAL A 127 8.44 -14.33 -13.75
N ALA A 128 9.32 -15.21 -13.26
CA ALA A 128 10.77 -15.01 -13.39
C ALA A 128 11.23 -15.04 -14.85
N LEU A 129 10.66 -15.91 -15.69
CA LEU A 129 10.96 -16.00 -17.13
C LEU A 129 10.49 -14.74 -17.90
N ALA A 130 9.45 -14.05 -17.42
CA ALA A 130 9.00 -12.81 -18.03
C ALA A 130 10.07 -11.68 -17.99
N ILE A 131 10.98 -11.71 -17.01
CA ILE A 131 12.03 -10.70 -16.85
C ILE A 131 13.02 -10.70 -18.04
N PRO A 132 13.73 -11.81 -18.35
CA PRO A 132 14.65 -11.83 -19.49
C PRO A 132 13.94 -11.68 -20.84
N LEU A 133 12.69 -12.15 -20.99
CA LEU A 133 11.88 -11.87 -22.19
C LEU A 133 11.68 -10.38 -22.38
N TYR A 134 11.31 -9.67 -21.31
CA TYR A 134 11.15 -8.22 -21.35
C TYR A 134 12.46 -7.50 -21.67
N MET A 135 13.57 -7.90 -21.04
CA MET A 135 14.89 -7.29 -21.28
C MET A 135 15.40 -7.47 -22.72
N ARG A 136 14.95 -8.52 -23.42
CA ARG A 136 15.23 -8.74 -24.85
C ARG A 136 14.29 -7.98 -25.81
N GLY A 137 13.35 -7.19 -25.27
CA GLY A 137 12.37 -6.46 -26.06
C GLY A 137 11.10 -7.26 -26.43
N GLU A 138 10.98 -8.51 -25.99
CA GLU A 138 9.81 -9.37 -26.26
C GLU A 138 8.64 -9.06 -25.29
N THR A 139 8.14 -7.82 -25.35
CA THR A 139 7.18 -7.28 -24.37
C THR A 139 5.88 -8.07 -24.29
N MET A 140 5.31 -8.49 -25.43
CA MET A 140 4.06 -9.27 -25.47
C MET A 140 4.24 -10.67 -24.87
N ALA A 141 5.35 -11.34 -25.18
CA ALA A 141 5.66 -12.64 -24.60
C ALA A 141 5.87 -12.53 -23.08
N ALA A 142 6.61 -11.52 -22.62
CA ALA A 142 6.80 -11.25 -21.19
C ALA A 142 5.47 -11.03 -20.47
N LEU A 143 4.58 -10.21 -21.02
CA LEU A 143 3.25 -9.95 -20.45
C LEU A 143 2.38 -11.21 -20.41
N ALA A 144 2.38 -12.01 -21.48
CA ALA A 144 1.62 -13.25 -21.54
C ALA A 144 2.09 -14.27 -20.49
N VAL A 145 3.40 -14.47 -20.36
CA VAL A 145 3.99 -15.40 -19.40
C VAL A 145 3.76 -14.94 -17.96
N ALA A 146 3.95 -13.64 -17.66
CA ALA A 146 3.64 -13.08 -16.34
C ALA A 146 2.15 -13.21 -16.01
N GLY A 147 1.27 -12.90 -16.97
CA GLY A 147 -0.18 -13.02 -16.82
C GLY A 147 -0.64 -14.46 -16.57
N LEU A 148 -0.02 -15.44 -17.22
CA LEU A 148 -0.29 -16.86 -16.96
C LEU A 148 0.11 -17.26 -15.53
N GLY A 149 1.30 -16.84 -15.08
CA GLY A 149 1.75 -17.08 -13.71
C GLY A 149 0.78 -16.48 -12.68
N GLU A 150 0.36 -15.24 -12.90
CA GLU A 150 -0.62 -14.55 -12.06
C GLU A 150 -1.98 -15.27 -12.03
N ALA A 151 -2.49 -15.67 -13.20
CA ALA A 151 -3.75 -16.41 -13.32
C ALA A 151 -3.71 -17.75 -12.57
N LEU A 152 -2.58 -18.47 -12.63
CA LEU A 152 -2.40 -19.73 -11.89
C LEU A 152 -2.47 -19.53 -10.38
N LEU A 153 -1.90 -18.43 -9.85
CA LEU A 153 -1.96 -18.10 -8.43
C LEU A 153 -3.37 -17.70 -8.00
N LEU A 154 -4.03 -16.83 -8.78
CA LEU A 154 -5.41 -16.42 -8.51
C LEU A 154 -6.37 -17.61 -8.54
N PHE A 155 -6.23 -18.50 -9.52
CA PHE A 155 -7.00 -19.74 -9.59
C PHE A 155 -6.77 -20.63 -8.35
N ALA A 156 -5.52 -20.79 -7.91
CA ALA A 156 -5.21 -21.50 -6.66
C ALA A 156 -5.88 -20.85 -5.43
N ALA A 157 -5.79 -19.52 -5.31
CA ALA A 157 -6.37 -18.79 -4.19
C ALA A 157 -7.91 -18.94 -4.15
N LEU A 158 -8.58 -18.89 -5.29
CA LEU A 158 -10.03 -19.09 -5.39
C LEU A 158 -10.43 -20.53 -5.03
N ARG A 159 -9.64 -21.52 -5.46
CA ARG A 159 -9.94 -22.95 -5.24
C ARG A 159 -9.67 -23.42 -3.81
N TRP A 160 -8.59 -22.96 -3.17
CA TRP A 160 -8.16 -23.51 -1.88
C TRP A 160 -8.94 -22.92 -0.72
N SER A 161 -9.28 -23.76 0.27
CA SER A 161 -9.76 -23.31 1.57
C SER A 161 -8.64 -22.57 2.32
N ASN A 162 -9.00 -21.69 3.24
CA ASN A 162 -8.01 -20.92 4.01
C ASN A 162 -7.64 -21.59 5.35
N VAL A 163 -7.74 -22.92 5.43
CA VAL A 163 -7.62 -23.67 6.69
C VAL A 163 -6.20 -23.60 7.27
N ASP A 164 -5.22 -23.66 6.38
CA ASP A 164 -3.77 -23.64 6.57
C ASP A 164 -3.14 -22.31 6.14
N LEU A 165 -3.97 -21.26 5.95
CA LEU A 165 -3.59 -19.96 5.38
C LEU A 165 -3.13 -19.99 3.91
N ALA A 166 -3.28 -21.12 3.19
CA ALA A 166 -2.83 -21.26 1.81
C ALA A 166 -3.48 -20.25 0.86
N ARG A 167 -4.80 -20.07 0.94
CA ARG A 167 -5.51 -19.06 0.12
C ARG A 167 -4.92 -17.67 0.34
N ALA A 168 -4.77 -17.25 1.59
CA ALA A 168 -4.26 -15.92 1.91
C ALA A 168 -2.81 -15.74 1.46
N ALA A 169 -1.95 -16.75 1.68
CA ALA A 169 -0.54 -16.67 1.31
C ALA A 169 -0.35 -16.60 -0.21
N VAL A 170 -1.11 -17.39 -0.97
CA VAL A 170 -1.06 -17.41 -2.44
C VAL A 170 -1.65 -16.13 -3.03
N LEU A 171 -2.76 -15.63 -2.46
CA LEU A 171 -3.30 -14.32 -2.86
C LEU A 171 -2.31 -13.20 -2.57
N THR A 172 -1.60 -13.25 -1.44
CA THR A 172 -0.56 -12.27 -1.10
C THR A 172 0.59 -12.33 -2.11
N LEU A 173 1.00 -13.53 -2.53
CA LEU A 173 2.03 -13.71 -3.56
C LEU A 173 1.60 -13.14 -4.91
N ALA A 174 0.36 -13.40 -5.33
CA ALA A 174 -0.23 -12.83 -6.53
C ALA A 174 -0.21 -11.29 -6.47
N VAL A 175 -0.73 -10.71 -5.39
CA VAL A 175 -0.70 -9.25 -5.16
C VAL A 175 0.73 -8.69 -5.23
N VAL A 176 1.73 -9.35 -4.65
CA VAL A 176 3.13 -8.89 -4.69
C VAL A 176 3.73 -8.96 -6.09
N ILE A 177 3.42 -10.00 -6.87
CA ILE A 177 3.83 -10.10 -8.28
C ILE A 177 3.18 -8.99 -9.10
N PHE A 178 1.88 -8.78 -8.95
CA PHE A 178 1.18 -7.68 -9.61
C PHE A 178 1.71 -6.31 -9.17
N GLN A 179 2.11 -6.15 -7.91
CA GLN A 179 2.78 -4.95 -7.41
C GLN A 179 4.13 -4.70 -8.07
N ALA A 180 4.91 -5.74 -8.38
CA ALA A 180 6.15 -5.61 -9.13
C ALA A 180 5.89 -5.11 -10.57
N LEU A 181 4.81 -5.59 -11.21
CA LEU A 181 4.37 -5.10 -12.53
C LEU A 181 3.91 -3.64 -12.47
N LEU A 182 3.12 -3.27 -11.44
CA LEU A 182 2.72 -1.88 -11.23
C LEU A 182 3.94 -0.97 -10.99
N GLY A 183 4.92 -1.41 -10.18
CA GLY A 183 6.15 -0.67 -9.92
C GLY A 183 7.05 -0.52 -11.16
N LYS A 184 7.07 -1.52 -12.04
CA LYS A 184 7.66 -1.36 -13.38
C LYS A 184 6.91 -0.28 -14.16
N TRP A 185 5.58 -0.35 -14.21
CA TRP A 185 4.77 0.59 -14.98
C TRP A 185 4.78 2.01 -14.44
N THR A 186 5.02 2.22 -13.14
CA THR A 186 5.23 3.59 -12.63
C THR A 186 6.44 4.26 -13.27
N VAL A 187 7.46 3.48 -13.65
CA VAL A 187 8.65 3.99 -14.34
C VAL A 187 8.41 4.07 -15.84
N THR A 188 7.97 2.97 -16.47
CA THR A 188 7.83 2.92 -17.94
C THR A 188 6.66 3.74 -18.48
N LEU A 189 5.69 4.10 -17.64
CA LEU A 189 4.57 4.98 -17.98
C LEU A 189 4.63 6.30 -17.20
N LEU A 190 5.85 6.76 -16.87
CA LEU A 190 6.15 8.12 -16.40
C LEU A 190 5.21 8.60 -15.28
N LEU A 191 5.11 7.81 -14.22
CA LEU A 191 4.34 8.09 -13.00
C LEU A 191 2.83 8.32 -13.22
N LYS A 192 2.25 7.67 -14.22
CA LYS A 192 0.81 7.76 -14.53
C LYS A 192 -0.07 7.61 -13.26
N PRO A 193 -0.98 8.55 -12.96
CA PRO A 193 -1.57 8.65 -11.62
C PRO A 193 -2.34 7.42 -11.13
N VAL A 194 -3.11 6.78 -12.01
CA VAL A 194 -3.88 5.57 -11.67
C VAL A 194 -2.96 4.39 -11.31
N ILE A 195 -1.78 4.31 -11.93
CA ILE A 195 -0.81 3.24 -11.70
C ILE A 195 -0.10 3.49 -10.37
N VAL A 196 0.30 4.74 -10.09
CA VAL A 196 0.92 5.13 -8.83
C VAL A 196 -0.05 4.91 -7.66
N MET A 197 -1.30 5.33 -7.79
CA MET A 197 -2.34 5.10 -6.78
C MET A 197 -2.59 3.60 -6.59
N GLY A 198 -2.69 2.83 -7.68
CA GLY A 198 -2.84 1.38 -7.63
C GLY A 198 -1.65 0.68 -6.97
N HIS A 199 -0.44 1.17 -7.21
CA HIS A 199 0.78 0.70 -6.55
C HIS A 199 0.69 0.94 -5.03
N LEU A 200 0.40 2.16 -4.58
CA LEU A 200 0.18 2.45 -3.15
C LEU A 200 -0.89 1.55 -2.52
N LEU A 201 -2.04 1.40 -3.16
CA LEU A 201 -3.14 0.58 -2.65
C LEU A 201 -2.76 -0.89 -2.54
N GLY A 202 -2.06 -1.46 -3.52
CA GLY A 202 -1.62 -2.85 -3.43
C GLY A 202 -0.49 -3.06 -2.41
N GLY A 203 0.36 -2.07 -2.15
CA GLY A 203 1.30 -2.09 -1.03
C GLY A 203 0.58 -2.15 0.32
N MET A 204 -0.43 -1.30 0.53
CA MET A 204 -1.27 -1.30 1.73
C MET A 204 -2.09 -2.60 1.89
N LEU A 205 -2.55 -3.17 0.78
CA LEU A 205 -3.22 -4.48 0.76
C LEU A 205 -2.24 -5.60 1.15
N THR A 206 -1.03 -5.60 0.60
CA THR A 206 0.03 -6.57 0.93
C THR A 206 0.34 -6.53 2.43
N PHE A 207 0.53 -5.32 2.99
CA PHE A 207 0.72 -5.11 4.41
C PHE A 207 -0.45 -5.69 5.23
N SER A 208 -1.68 -5.39 4.82
CA SER A 208 -2.89 -5.86 5.48
C SER A 208 -3.03 -7.39 5.45
N LEU A 209 -2.75 -8.03 4.32
CA LEU A 209 -2.80 -9.48 4.19
C LEU A 209 -1.74 -10.18 5.04
N LEU A 210 -0.49 -9.67 5.02
CA LEU A 210 0.61 -10.20 5.82
C LEU A 210 0.33 -10.05 7.32
N LEU A 211 -0.15 -8.88 7.74
CA LEU A 211 -0.52 -8.63 9.13
C LEU A 211 -1.68 -9.53 9.58
N TRP A 212 -2.70 -9.69 8.73
CA TRP A 212 -3.79 -10.60 9.01
C TRP A 212 -3.29 -12.03 9.18
N MET A 213 -2.45 -12.52 8.26
CA MET A 213 -1.85 -13.86 8.36
C MET A 213 -0.98 -14.02 9.61
N ALA A 214 -0.19 -13.01 9.96
CA ALA A 214 0.66 -13.01 11.14
C ALA A 214 -0.17 -13.22 12.42
N TRP A 215 -1.24 -12.44 12.61
CA TRP A 215 -2.15 -12.61 13.75
C TRP A 215 -2.87 -13.95 13.76
N ARG A 216 -3.32 -14.42 12.59
CA ARG A 216 -4.01 -15.71 12.46
C ARG A 216 -3.09 -16.89 12.76
N ALA A 217 -1.79 -16.77 12.48
CA ALA A 217 -0.79 -17.76 12.84
C ALA A 217 -0.31 -17.64 14.30
N THR A 218 -0.34 -16.43 14.89
CA THR A 218 -0.02 -16.20 16.32
C THR A 218 -1.08 -16.73 17.28
N MET A 219 -2.33 -16.89 16.83
CA MET A 219 -3.40 -17.55 17.59
C MET A 219 -3.76 -16.89 18.93
N GLN A 220 -3.85 -15.56 18.94
CA GLN A 220 -4.29 -14.76 20.10
C GLN A 220 -5.64 -14.05 19.83
N PRO A 221 -6.77 -14.79 19.83
CA PRO A 221 -8.07 -14.20 19.53
C PRO A 221 -8.54 -13.26 20.64
N ILE A 222 -9.37 -12.29 20.27
CA ILE A 222 -10.14 -11.45 21.19
C ILE A 222 -11.58 -11.97 21.15
N VAL A 223 -11.96 -12.71 22.18
CA VAL A 223 -13.26 -13.41 22.25
C VAL A 223 -14.29 -12.48 22.91
N LEU A 224 -15.32 -12.10 22.16
CA LEU A 224 -16.37 -11.17 22.62
C LEU A 224 -17.73 -11.55 22.03
N ALA A 225 -18.80 -11.52 22.84
CA ALA A 225 -20.16 -11.80 22.37
C ALA A 225 -20.57 -10.90 21.18
N GLN A 226 -20.12 -9.64 21.19
CA GLN A 226 -20.44 -8.63 20.18
C GLN A 226 -19.47 -8.64 18.98
N ALA A 227 -18.60 -9.67 18.84
CA ALA A 227 -17.53 -9.70 17.85
C ALA A 227 -18.00 -9.49 16.40
N HIS A 228 -19.18 -9.99 16.03
CA HIS A 228 -19.70 -9.82 14.67
C HIS A 228 -20.06 -8.37 14.36
N THR A 229 -20.69 -7.67 15.30
CA THR A 229 -20.98 -6.24 15.17
C THR A 229 -19.69 -5.45 15.05
N LEU A 230 -18.73 -5.69 15.95
CA LEU A 230 -17.42 -5.02 15.90
C LEU A 230 -16.67 -5.30 14.59
N ARG A 231 -16.75 -6.52 14.07
CA ARG A 231 -16.16 -6.88 12.78
C ARG A 231 -16.76 -6.08 11.62
N ARG A 232 -18.08 -5.87 11.61
CA ARG A 232 -18.73 -5.01 10.61
C ARG A 232 -18.24 -3.56 10.71
N TRP A 233 -18.15 -3.01 11.93
CA TRP A 233 -17.54 -1.69 12.16
C TRP A 233 -16.11 -1.62 11.64
N THR A 234 -15.29 -2.64 11.92
CA THR A 234 -13.91 -2.70 11.44
C THR A 234 -13.83 -2.76 9.91
N LEU A 235 -14.70 -3.52 9.24
CA LEU A 235 -14.73 -3.59 7.78
C LEU A 235 -15.14 -2.27 7.14
N VAL A 236 -16.15 -1.59 7.70
CA VAL A 236 -16.55 -0.24 7.26
C VAL A 236 -15.39 0.74 7.45
N ALA A 237 -14.72 0.72 8.61
CA ALA A 237 -13.56 1.55 8.89
C ALA A 237 -12.41 1.30 7.90
N ILE A 238 -12.09 0.05 7.59
CA ILE A 238 -11.07 -0.31 6.59
C ILE A 238 -11.48 0.21 5.20
N ALA A 239 -12.75 0.07 4.81
CA ALA A 239 -13.23 0.53 3.51
C ALA A 239 -13.10 2.06 3.36
N VAL A 240 -13.57 2.84 4.34
CA VAL A 240 -13.48 4.31 4.27
C VAL A 240 -12.03 4.80 4.33
N VAL A 241 -11.18 4.17 5.15
CA VAL A 241 -9.73 4.47 5.17
C VAL A 241 -9.08 4.09 3.84
N GLY A 242 -9.49 2.97 3.22
CA GLY A 242 -9.02 2.56 1.90
C GLY A 242 -9.32 3.59 0.81
N VAL A 243 -10.54 4.16 0.80
CA VAL A 243 -10.92 5.25 -0.12
C VAL A 243 -10.08 6.50 0.15
N GLN A 244 -9.84 6.85 1.43
CA GLN A 244 -8.99 7.99 1.79
C GLN A 244 -7.54 7.81 1.35
N ILE A 245 -6.98 6.60 1.48
CA ILE A 245 -5.64 6.27 1.00
C ILE A 245 -5.60 6.37 -0.53
N ALA A 246 -6.62 5.90 -1.23
CA ALA A 246 -6.73 6.04 -2.69
C ALA A 246 -6.70 7.52 -3.10
N LEU A 247 -7.54 8.35 -2.49
CA LEU A 247 -7.56 9.79 -2.73
C LEU A 247 -6.25 10.48 -2.36
N GLY A 248 -5.58 10.07 -1.27
CA GLY A 248 -4.26 10.58 -0.90
C GLY A 248 -3.18 10.20 -1.91
N GLY A 249 -3.23 8.97 -2.43
CA GLY A 249 -2.41 8.53 -3.56
C GLY A 249 -2.69 9.35 -4.81
N TRP A 250 -3.95 9.67 -5.10
CA TRP A 250 -4.35 10.52 -6.23
C TRP A 250 -3.84 11.96 -6.09
N VAL A 251 -3.90 12.54 -4.88
CA VAL A 251 -3.34 13.86 -4.54
C VAL A 251 -1.84 13.89 -4.79
N SER A 252 -1.11 12.90 -4.27
CA SER A 252 0.35 12.80 -4.45
C SER A 252 0.73 12.57 -5.91
N ALA A 253 -0.02 11.70 -6.60
CA ALA A 253 0.26 11.33 -7.97
C ALA A 253 0.09 12.49 -8.97
N ASN A 254 -0.83 13.41 -8.69
CA ASN A 254 -1.12 14.59 -9.51
C ASN A 254 -0.46 15.89 -8.98
N TYR A 255 0.44 15.80 -7.99
CA TYR A 255 1.07 16.98 -7.37
C TYR A 255 0.06 18.03 -6.89
N ALA A 256 -1.07 17.58 -6.33
CA ALA A 256 -2.19 18.42 -5.92
C ALA A 256 -2.17 18.80 -4.42
N ALA A 257 -1.18 18.33 -3.65
CA ALA A 257 -1.14 18.50 -2.19
C ALA A 257 -1.20 19.97 -1.74
N LEU A 258 -0.58 20.86 -2.51
CA LEU A 258 -0.48 22.29 -2.22
C LEU A 258 -1.44 23.16 -3.05
N ALA A 259 -2.36 22.55 -3.81
CA ALA A 259 -3.25 23.26 -4.74
C ALA A 259 -4.22 24.24 -4.06
N CYS A 260 -4.54 23.98 -2.79
CA CYS A 260 -5.41 24.85 -2.00
C CYS A 260 -4.69 26.03 -1.31
N GLY A 261 -3.39 26.20 -1.57
CA GLY A 261 -2.51 27.14 -0.86
C GLY A 261 -1.37 26.40 -0.16
N ALA A 262 -0.18 27.01 -0.15
CA ALA A 262 1.03 26.43 0.43
C ALA A 262 1.59 27.34 1.52
N GLY A 263 2.14 26.72 2.57
CA GLY A 263 3.17 27.35 3.38
C GLY A 263 2.74 28.42 4.37
N GLY A 264 1.46 28.47 4.73
CA GLY A 264 0.89 29.48 5.64
C GLY A 264 1.77 29.90 6.82
N TRP A 265 2.52 28.98 7.45
CA TRP A 265 3.39 29.29 8.60
C TRP A 265 4.88 29.53 8.28
N THR A 266 5.33 29.20 7.07
CA THR A 266 6.76 29.11 6.72
C THR A 266 7.16 29.84 5.43
N THR A 267 6.20 30.30 4.62
CA THR A 267 6.47 31.05 3.38
C THR A 267 6.47 32.56 3.60
N ALA A 268 7.20 33.29 2.73
CA ALA A 268 7.33 34.75 2.78
C ALA A 268 5.97 35.48 2.68
N VAL A 269 5.01 34.93 1.95
CA VAL A 269 3.61 35.36 1.98
C VAL A 269 2.83 34.36 2.81
N HIS A 270 2.21 34.82 3.89
CA HIS A 270 1.49 33.94 4.78
C HIS A 270 0.07 33.63 4.29
N HIS A 271 -0.14 32.38 3.89
CA HIS A 271 -1.42 31.80 3.52
C HIS A 271 -2.20 31.24 4.73
N TYR A 272 -2.39 32.05 5.79
CA TYR A 272 -3.06 31.59 7.01
C TYR A 272 -4.53 31.18 6.77
N GLY A 273 -5.20 31.83 5.80
CA GLY A 273 -6.60 31.55 5.45
C GLY A 273 -6.83 30.23 4.70
N ASP A 274 -5.79 29.64 4.10
CA ASP A 274 -5.89 28.52 3.13
C ASP A 274 -5.97 27.13 3.78
N PHE A 275 -6.23 27.13 5.09
CA PHE A 275 -6.77 25.98 5.80
C PHE A 275 -7.55 26.50 7.03
N PRO A 276 -8.82 26.11 7.23
CA PRO A 276 -9.55 25.04 6.54
C PRO A 276 -10.12 25.39 5.15
N LYS A 277 -10.15 26.67 4.78
CA LYS A 277 -10.55 27.09 3.41
C LYS A 277 -9.51 26.62 2.37
N CYS A 278 -9.80 26.82 1.10
CA CYS A 278 -8.93 26.54 -0.04
C CYS A 278 -8.89 27.81 -0.90
N VAL A 279 -7.70 28.38 -1.11
CA VAL A 279 -7.52 29.66 -1.82
C VAL A 279 -8.48 30.77 -1.33
N GLY A 280 -8.58 30.94 -0.02
CA GLY A 280 -9.45 31.92 0.65
C GLY A 280 -10.95 31.59 0.67
N GLN A 281 -11.41 30.51 0.02
CA GLN A 281 -12.83 30.14 -0.10
C GLN A 281 -13.12 28.77 0.51
N TRP A 282 -14.30 28.55 1.08
CA TRP A 282 -14.67 27.23 1.63
C TRP A 282 -14.83 26.16 0.55
N TRP A 283 -15.31 26.58 -0.63
CA TRP A 283 -15.54 25.72 -1.78
C TRP A 283 -15.29 26.53 -3.07
N PRO A 284 -14.02 26.78 -3.42
CA PRO A 284 -13.70 27.45 -4.67
C PRO A 284 -14.13 26.62 -5.88
N GLN A 285 -14.25 27.27 -7.04
CA GLN A 285 -14.45 26.53 -8.30
C GLN A 285 -13.28 25.58 -8.54
N GLY A 286 -13.58 24.30 -8.65
CA GLY A 286 -12.64 23.25 -9.04
C GLY A 286 -13.25 22.41 -10.15
N ASP A 287 -12.41 21.96 -11.09
CA ASP A 287 -12.84 21.10 -12.18
C ASP A 287 -12.74 19.62 -11.77
N PHE A 288 -13.86 19.07 -11.27
CA PHE A 288 -13.93 17.66 -10.89
C PHE A 288 -13.97 16.72 -12.10
N GLY A 289 -14.43 17.20 -13.26
CA GLY A 289 -14.46 16.43 -14.50
C GLY A 289 -13.04 16.11 -14.93
N GLU A 290 -12.23 17.16 -15.07
CA GLU A 290 -10.82 17.02 -15.41
C GLU A 290 -10.05 16.38 -14.23
N GLY A 291 -10.22 16.84 -12.98
CA GLY A 291 -9.49 16.32 -11.82
C GLY A 291 -9.56 14.80 -11.59
N PHE A 292 -10.58 14.11 -12.12
CA PHE A 292 -10.78 12.66 -11.95
C PHE A 292 -10.75 11.85 -13.26
N VAL A 293 -10.27 12.41 -14.37
CA VAL A 293 -9.96 11.61 -15.56
C VAL A 293 -8.84 10.60 -15.25
N LEU A 294 -9.18 9.31 -15.29
CA LEU A 294 -8.27 8.22 -14.93
C LEU A 294 -7.18 7.93 -15.99
N TRP A 295 -7.42 8.33 -17.24
CA TRP A 295 -6.52 8.02 -18.34
C TRP A 295 -6.39 9.14 -19.37
N ARG A 296 -5.19 9.74 -19.51
CA ARG A 296 -4.87 10.76 -20.53
C ARG A 296 -3.76 10.34 -21.48
N GLY A 297 -4.00 9.30 -22.27
CA GLY A 297 -3.02 8.81 -23.25
C GLY A 297 -1.75 8.19 -22.63
N VAL A 298 -0.75 7.95 -23.47
CA VAL A 298 0.56 7.37 -23.13
C VAL A 298 1.65 8.37 -23.52
N GLY A 299 2.76 8.41 -22.77
CA GLY A 299 3.92 9.27 -23.07
C GLY A 299 3.92 10.64 -22.39
N VAL A 300 2.92 10.93 -21.54
CA VAL A 300 2.89 12.15 -20.73
C VAL A 300 3.68 11.93 -19.43
N ASP A 301 4.66 12.77 -19.17
CA ASP A 301 5.40 12.78 -17.89
C ASP A 301 4.57 13.48 -16.80
N TYR A 302 4.23 12.73 -15.74
CA TYR A 302 3.43 13.24 -14.63
C TYR A 302 4.26 13.79 -13.46
N GLU A 303 5.60 13.73 -13.52
CA GLU A 303 6.46 14.37 -12.53
C GLU A 303 6.26 15.90 -12.54
N GLY A 304 6.18 16.53 -11.36
CA GLY A 304 5.82 17.95 -11.20
C GLY A 304 4.33 18.30 -11.42
N GLY A 305 3.55 17.37 -11.97
CA GLY A 305 2.11 17.49 -12.19
C GLY A 305 1.74 18.17 -13.51
N VAL A 306 0.74 17.61 -14.18
CA VAL A 306 0.30 18.02 -15.53
C VAL A 306 -0.97 18.85 -15.51
N LEU A 307 -1.82 18.65 -14.50
CA LEU A 307 -3.15 19.26 -14.44
C LEU A 307 -3.07 20.76 -14.17
N ASP A 308 -4.09 21.48 -14.59
CA ASP A 308 -4.25 22.90 -14.26
C ASP A 308 -4.60 23.11 -12.77
N GLY A 309 -4.66 24.38 -12.35
CA GLY A 309 -4.96 24.72 -10.96
C GLY A 309 -6.34 24.25 -10.50
N ALA A 310 -7.37 24.41 -11.33
CA ALA A 310 -8.75 24.09 -10.98
C ALA A 310 -8.96 22.59 -10.76
N ALA A 311 -8.37 21.74 -11.62
CA ALA A 311 -8.45 20.30 -11.47
C ALA A 311 -7.67 19.81 -10.23
N ARG A 312 -6.49 20.37 -9.94
CA ARG A 312 -5.75 20.03 -8.71
C ARG A 312 -6.47 20.47 -7.44
N ILE A 313 -7.15 21.63 -7.46
CA ILE A 313 -8.01 22.08 -6.37
C ILE A 313 -9.14 21.07 -6.12
N ALA A 314 -9.82 20.60 -7.18
CA ALA A 314 -10.88 19.60 -7.06
C ALA A 314 -10.38 18.30 -6.39
N ILE A 315 -9.21 17.81 -6.80
CA ILE A 315 -8.56 16.63 -6.19
C ILE A 315 -8.31 16.85 -4.69
N GLN A 316 -7.74 18.00 -4.33
CA GLN A 316 -7.39 18.29 -2.93
C GLN A 316 -8.63 18.49 -2.05
N LEU A 317 -9.69 19.14 -2.58
CA LEU A 317 -10.98 19.28 -1.89
C LEU A 317 -11.65 17.92 -1.66
N ALA A 318 -11.64 17.03 -2.65
CA ALA A 318 -12.20 15.68 -2.51
C ALA A 318 -11.49 14.88 -1.40
N HIS A 319 -10.16 14.95 -1.34
CA HIS A 319 -9.39 14.30 -0.28
C HIS A 319 -9.69 14.87 1.11
N ARG A 320 -9.85 16.19 1.25
CA ARG A 320 -10.23 16.85 2.51
C ARG A 320 -11.65 16.48 2.94
N ALA A 321 -12.61 16.47 2.01
CA ALA A 321 -14.00 16.09 2.30
C ALA A 321 -14.10 14.64 2.78
N MET A 322 -13.42 13.71 2.10
CA MET A 322 -13.39 12.32 2.54
C MET A 322 -12.66 12.14 3.87
N ALA A 323 -11.64 12.97 4.18
CA ALA A 323 -10.96 12.95 5.48
C ALA A 323 -11.92 13.23 6.64
N VAL A 324 -12.91 14.12 6.45
CA VAL A 324 -13.95 14.39 7.46
C VAL A 324 -14.84 13.16 7.67
N VAL A 325 -15.25 12.49 6.58
CA VAL A 325 -16.02 11.23 6.66
C VAL A 325 -15.24 10.15 7.41
N VAL A 326 -13.95 9.99 7.12
CA VAL A 326 -13.08 9.07 7.85
C VAL A 326 -12.97 9.45 9.32
N PHE A 327 -12.71 10.72 9.64
CA PHE A 327 -12.59 11.19 11.02
C PHE A 327 -13.84 10.88 11.85
N VAL A 328 -15.02 11.23 11.33
CA VAL A 328 -16.30 10.95 12.02
C VAL A 328 -16.53 9.44 12.19
N THR A 329 -16.26 8.66 11.14
CA THR A 329 -16.42 7.19 11.19
C THR A 329 -15.51 6.54 12.22
N LEU A 330 -14.23 6.94 12.25
CA LEU A 330 -13.25 6.41 13.19
C LEU A 330 -13.53 6.89 14.61
N LEU A 331 -13.96 8.14 14.81
CA LEU A 331 -14.34 8.65 16.13
C LEU A 331 -15.53 7.88 16.71
N ALA A 332 -16.57 7.63 15.89
CA ALA A 332 -17.70 6.80 16.28
C ALA A 332 -17.24 5.38 16.66
N PHE A 333 -16.30 4.81 15.90
CA PHE A 333 -15.74 3.49 16.21
C PHE A 333 -14.90 3.50 17.50
N VAL A 334 -14.10 4.54 17.74
CA VAL A 334 -13.35 4.74 18.99
C VAL A 334 -14.29 4.78 20.20
N VAL A 335 -15.39 5.53 20.13
CA VAL A 335 -16.41 5.57 21.20
C VAL A 335 -17.03 4.17 21.40
N ARG A 336 -17.28 3.44 20.32
CA ARG A 336 -17.83 2.07 20.40
C ARG A 336 -16.84 1.09 21.06
N LEU A 337 -15.56 1.21 20.76
CA LEU A 337 -14.49 0.39 21.35
C LEU A 337 -14.24 0.76 22.82
N SER A 338 -14.26 2.04 23.19
CA SER A 338 -14.01 2.49 24.57
C SER A 338 -15.11 2.03 25.54
N ARG A 339 -16.34 1.90 25.06
CA ARG A 339 -17.49 1.32 25.77
C ARG A 339 -17.49 -0.20 25.83
N THR A 340 -16.55 -0.88 25.14
CA THR A 340 -16.45 -2.34 25.16
C THR A 340 -15.35 -2.79 26.14
N PRO A 341 -15.67 -3.58 27.17
CA PRO A 341 -14.66 -4.14 28.08
C PRO A 341 -13.56 -4.88 27.33
N GLY A 342 -12.30 -4.65 27.73
CA GLY A 342 -11.12 -5.27 27.10
C GLY A 342 -10.62 -4.60 25.80
N LEU A 343 -11.34 -3.60 25.26
CA LEU A 343 -10.93 -2.90 24.01
C LEU A 343 -10.47 -1.45 24.19
N ARG A 344 -10.37 -0.96 25.44
CA ARG A 344 -9.96 0.43 25.71
C ARG A 344 -8.57 0.78 25.13
N GLY A 345 -7.62 -0.14 25.18
CA GLY A 345 -6.30 0.07 24.58
C GLY A 345 -6.36 0.24 23.06
N TRP A 346 -7.21 -0.55 22.38
CA TRP A 346 -7.46 -0.40 20.95
C TRP A 346 -8.18 0.90 20.60
N ALA A 347 -9.12 1.32 21.45
CA ALA A 347 -9.79 2.62 21.31
C ALA A 347 -8.80 3.79 21.41
N ALA A 348 -7.91 3.75 22.41
CA ALA A 348 -6.88 4.77 22.59
C ALA A 348 -5.90 4.80 21.41
N ALA A 349 -5.41 3.64 20.95
CA ALA A 349 -4.51 3.56 19.80
C ALA A 349 -5.16 4.10 18.52
N LEU A 350 -6.41 3.68 18.22
CA LEU A 350 -7.13 4.16 17.05
C LEU A 350 -7.41 5.67 17.13
N GLY A 351 -7.82 6.17 18.30
CA GLY A 351 -8.07 7.59 18.53
C GLY A 351 -6.81 8.43 18.36
N ALA A 352 -5.70 8.03 18.99
CA ALA A 352 -4.42 8.74 18.89
C ALA A 352 -3.91 8.79 17.45
N LEU A 353 -3.94 7.66 16.72
CA LEU A 353 -3.52 7.62 15.32
C LEU A 353 -4.43 8.44 14.40
N THR A 354 -5.74 8.46 14.67
CA THR A 354 -6.70 9.27 13.91
C THR A 354 -6.40 10.76 14.08
N LEU A 355 -6.18 11.21 15.32
CA LEU A 355 -5.81 12.60 15.61
C LEU A 355 -4.46 12.98 15.00
N ALA A 356 -3.46 12.09 15.11
CA ALA A 356 -2.16 12.29 14.50
C ALA A 356 -2.25 12.40 12.97
N GLN A 357 -3.09 11.60 12.31
CA GLN A 357 -3.29 11.66 10.87
C GLN A 357 -3.93 12.96 10.40
N VAL A 358 -4.96 13.44 11.12
CA VAL A 358 -5.54 14.76 10.86
C VAL A 358 -4.48 15.84 11.03
N LEU A 359 -3.72 15.83 12.12
CA LEU A 359 -2.67 16.81 12.37
C LEU A 359 -1.59 16.79 11.28
N LEU A 360 -1.06 15.62 10.92
CA LEU A 360 -0.08 15.47 9.85
C LEU A 360 -0.61 15.96 8.49
N GLY A 361 -1.89 15.70 8.18
CA GLY A 361 -2.54 16.21 6.98
C GLY A 361 -2.62 17.75 6.95
N ILE A 362 -2.95 18.37 8.08
CA ILE A 362 -2.95 19.84 8.23
C ILE A 362 -1.54 20.40 8.08
N LEU A 363 -0.57 19.79 8.75
CA LEU A 363 0.83 20.22 8.72
C LEU A 363 1.44 20.14 7.31
N ASN A 364 1.08 19.12 6.52
CA ASN A 364 1.48 19.04 5.12
C ASN A 364 1.06 20.26 4.30
N VAL A 365 -0.08 20.89 4.60
CA VAL A 365 -0.51 22.12 3.92
C VAL A 365 0.17 23.34 4.54
N LYS A 366 0.10 23.48 5.88
CA LYS A 366 0.58 24.67 6.61
C LYS A 366 2.10 24.87 6.55
N LEU A 367 2.86 23.79 6.45
CA LEU A 367 4.32 23.80 6.41
C LEU A 367 4.88 23.63 4.98
N ALA A 368 4.06 23.78 3.93
CA ALA A 368 4.48 23.61 2.53
C ALA A 368 5.09 22.22 2.23
N LEU A 369 4.40 21.16 2.64
CA LEU A 369 4.72 19.76 2.37
C LEU A 369 6.16 19.35 2.76
N PRO A 370 6.61 19.52 4.02
CA PRO A 370 7.92 19.03 4.41
C PRO A 370 8.00 17.51 4.22
N LEU A 371 9.09 17.05 3.60
CA LEU A 371 9.27 15.64 3.23
C LEU A 371 8.97 14.67 4.39
N TRP A 372 9.47 14.98 5.59
CA TRP A 372 9.28 14.13 6.76
C TRP A 372 7.81 14.10 7.23
N VAL A 373 7.05 15.20 7.13
CA VAL A 373 5.61 15.23 7.49
C VAL A 373 4.82 14.38 6.50
N ALA A 374 5.12 14.52 5.21
CA ALA A 374 4.43 13.80 4.15
C ALA A 374 4.70 12.28 4.24
N VAL A 375 5.95 11.89 4.51
CA VAL A 375 6.32 10.49 4.76
C VAL A 375 5.65 9.94 6.03
N LEU A 376 5.62 10.70 7.14
CA LEU A 376 4.93 10.29 8.36
C LEU A 376 3.41 10.18 8.15
N HIS A 377 2.81 11.04 7.33
CA HIS A 377 1.39 10.95 6.99
C HIS A 377 1.09 9.61 6.30
N ASN A 378 1.90 9.21 5.32
CA ASN A 378 1.76 7.91 4.65
C ASN A 378 1.98 6.72 5.62
N GLY A 379 3.05 6.78 6.43
CA GLY A 379 3.35 5.74 7.44
C GLY A 379 2.24 5.61 8.49
N GLY A 380 1.66 6.72 8.95
CA GLY A 380 0.57 6.69 9.91
C GLY A 380 -0.75 6.15 9.32
N ALA A 381 -0.99 6.27 8.01
CA ALA A 381 -2.09 5.58 7.34
C ALA A 381 -1.90 4.06 7.37
N ALA A 382 -0.66 3.57 7.18
CA ALA A 382 -0.33 2.15 7.37
C ALA A 382 -0.53 1.71 8.84
N LEU A 383 -0.19 2.55 9.82
CA LEU A 383 -0.44 2.25 11.24
C LEU A 383 -1.93 2.24 11.61
N LEU A 384 -2.77 3.06 10.97
CA LEU A 384 -4.22 2.95 11.10
C LEU A 384 -4.71 1.59 10.59
N LEU A 385 -4.24 1.15 9.41
CA LEU A 385 -4.53 -0.19 8.90
C LEU A 385 -4.00 -1.28 9.84
N PHE A 386 -2.84 -1.06 10.48
CA PHE A 386 -2.32 -2.00 11.47
C PHE A 386 -3.34 -2.26 12.58
N VAL A 387 -3.90 -1.20 13.18
CA VAL A 387 -4.90 -1.33 14.24
C VAL A 387 -6.16 -2.02 13.74
N LEU A 388 -6.72 -1.55 12.62
CA LEU A 388 -7.98 -2.06 12.09
C LEU A 388 -7.88 -3.53 11.64
N VAL A 389 -6.83 -3.90 10.91
CA VAL A 389 -6.61 -5.27 10.45
C VAL A 389 -6.29 -6.19 11.62
N SER A 390 -5.57 -5.72 12.63
CA SER A 390 -5.34 -6.50 13.86
C SER A 390 -6.64 -6.83 14.58
N LEU A 391 -7.56 -5.86 14.72
CA LEU A 391 -8.89 -6.10 15.26
C LEU A 391 -9.66 -7.11 14.40
N LEU A 392 -9.67 -6.93 13.07
CA LEU A 392 -10.34 -7.83 12.14
C LEU A 392 -9.82 -9.28 12.21
N ALA A 393 -8.50 -9.45 12.36
CA ALA A 393 -7.85 -10.76 12.41
C ALA A 393 -8.10 -11.50 13.73
N ARG A 394 -8.28 -10.76 14.84
CA ARG A 394 -8.33 -11.30 16.20
C ARG A 394 -9.75 -11.48 16.74
N LEU A 395 -10.72 -10.65 16.34
CA LEU A 395 -12.09 -10.73 16.87
C LEU A 395 -12.76 -12.09 16.56
N ARG A 396 -13.19 -12.80 17.60
CA ARG A 396 -13.94 -14.07 17.50
C ARG A 396 -15.15 -14.06 18.43
N ARG A 397 -16.21 -14.78 18.05
CA ARG A 397 -17.33 -15.06 18.96
C ARG A 397 -16.92 -16.12 19.99
N PRO A 398 -17.51 -16.12 21.20
CA PRO A 398 -17.51 -17.31 22.05
C PRO A 398 -18.17 -18.46 21.30
N ASP A 399 -17.64 -19.66 21.47
CA ASP A 399 -18.21 -20.88 20.90
C ASP A 399 -19.58 -21.23 21.51
#